data_AF-B7ZXS2-F1
#
_entry.id   AF-B7ZXS2-F1
#
_cell.length_a   1.000
_cell.length_b   1.000
_cell.length_c   1.000
_cell.angle_alpha   90.00
_cell.angle_beta   90.00
_cell.angle_gamma   90.00
#
_symmetry.space_group_name_H-M   'P 1'
#
loop_
_entity.id
_entity.type
_entity.pdbx_description
1 polymer ?
#
loop_
_entity_poly.entity_id
_entity_poly.type
_entity_poly.pdbx_seq_one_letter_code
_entity_poly.pdbx_strand_id
1 'polypeptide(L)' 'MSGLYVHCLPISSVKLNANRVVIGTLRGFDQFMNLVIDNTVEVNGNDKTDIGMVVIRGNSVVMIEALEPVAKSQ' A
#
# COMPACT_ATOMS: atom_id res chain seq x y z
N MET A 1 -14.91 -21.08 -6.95
CA MET A 1 -13.82 -20.30 -7.56
C MET A 1 -13.04 -19.62 -6.45
N SER A 2 -12.02 -20.28 -5.90
CA SER A 2 -11.13 -19.78 -4.84
C SER A 2 -9.93 -19.01 -5.42
N GLY A 3 -10.09 -18.41 -6.60
CA GLY A 3 -9.01 -17.78 -7.35
C GLY A 3 -8.73 -16.37 -6.85
N LEU A 4 -7.51 -16.15 -6.36
CA LEU A 4 -6.87 -14.84 -6.26
C LEU A 4 -7.54 -13.81 -5.32
N TYR A 5 -7.42 -14.00 -4.00
CA TYR A 5 -7.37 -12.85 -3.07
C TYR A 5 -6.17 -11.91 -3.36
N VAL A 6 -5.30 -12.29 -4.31
CA VAL A 6 -4.21 -11.47 -4.87
C VAL A 6 -4.73 -10.36 -5.81
N HIS A 7 -6.05 -10.19 -6.02
CA HIS A 7 -6.49 -9.17 -6.97
C HIS A 7 -6.15 -7.73 -6.56
N CYS A 8 -5.91 -7.49 -5.27
CA CYS A 8 -5.20 -6.37 -4.67
C CYS A 8 -5.41 -6.51 -3.16
N LEU A 9 -4.38 -6.52 -2.32
CA LEU A 9 -4.65 -6.15 -0.92
C LEU A 9 -4.97 -4.65 -0.94
N PRO A 10 -6.13 -4.20 -0.43
CA PRO A 10 -6.30 -2.79 -0.10
C PRO A 10 -5.34 -2.51 1.05
N ILE A 11 -4.07 -2.29 0.73
CA ILE A 11 -3.20 -1.56 1.63
C ILE A 11 -3.85 -0.19 1.79
N SER A 12 -3.77 0.30 2.99
CA SER A 12 -4.72 1.30 3.44
C SER A 12 -4.04 2.43 4.19
N SER A 13 -2.84 2.16 4.70
CA SER A 13 -1.79 3.15 4.84
C SER A 13 -0.42 2.47 4.74
N VAL A 14 0.52 3.12 4.06
CA VAL A 14 1.95 2.81 4.13
C VAL A 14 2.64 3.99 4.77
N LYS A 15 3.26 3.77 5.92
CA LYS A 15 4.15 4.74 6.55
C LYS A 15 5.53 4.58 5.98
N LEU A 16 6.09 5.69 5.53
CA LEU A 16 7.41 5.79 4.94
C LEU A 16 8.33 6.62 5.84
N ASN A 17 9.63 6.53 5.58
CA ASN A 17 10.61 7.40 6.20
C ASN A 17 10.22 8.87 6.09
N ALA A 18 10.66 9.66 7.09
CA ALA A 18 10.33 11.08 7.25
C ALA A 18 8.83 11.35 7.48
N ASN A 19 8.13 10.46 8.20
CA ASN A 19 6.71 10.59 8.56
C ASN A 19 5.77 10.77 7.36
N ARG A 20 6.19 10.36 6.16
CA ARG A 20 5.34 10.40 4.96
C ARG A 20 4.35 9.25 5.01
N VAL A 21 3.12 9.50 4.59
CA VAL A 21 2.06 8.51 4.56
C VAL A 21 1.47 8.49 3.16
N VAL A 22 1.34 7.30 2.60
CA VAL A 22 0.61 7.09 1.35
C VAL A 22 -0.48 6.05 1.56
N ILE A 23 -1.59 6.22 0.86
CA ILE A 23 -2.74 5.31 0.87
C ILE A 23 -2.97 4.86 -0.57
N GLY A 24 -3.18 3.57 -0.80
CA GLY A 24 -3.45 3.07 -2.15
C GLY A 24 -3.43 1.55 -2.21
N THR A 25 -3.83 1.00 -3.35
CA THR A 25 -4.09 -0.44 -3.48
C THR A 25 -2.83 -1.21 -3.91
N LEU A 26 -2.43 -2.23 -3.16
CA LEU A 26 -1.19 -2.99 -3.44
C LEU A 26 -1.37 -3.93 -4.63
N ARG A 27 -0.71 -3.62 -5.75
CA ARG A 27 -0.72 -4.44 -6.97
C ARG A 27 0.31 -5.55 -6.94
N GLY A 28 1.40 -5.37 -6.19
CA GLY A 28 2.47 -6.36 -6.10
C GLY A 28 3.56 -5.96 -5.13
N PHE A 29 4.32 -6.94 -4.67
CA PHE A 29 5.47 -6.74 -3.79
C PHE A 29 6.54 -7.80 -4.06
N ASP A 30 7.75 -7.58 -3.55
CA ASP A 30 8.84 -8.56 -3.56
C ASP A 30 9.41 -8.83 -2.15
N GLN A 31 10.40 -9.73 -2.05
CA GLN A 31 11.03 -10.10 -0.77
C GLN A 31 11.80 -8.94 -0.10
N PHE A 32 12.14 -7.89 -0.85
CA PHE A 32 12.80 -6.70 -0.33
C PHE A 32 11.78 -5.63 0.11
N MET A 33 10.48 -5.95 0.08
CA MET A 33 9.36 -5.04 0.33
C MET A 33 9.30 -3.86 -0.63
N ASN A 34 9.82 -3.99 -1.85
CA ASN A 34 9.47 -3.03 -2.89
C ASN A 34 7.99 -3.21 -3.22
N LEU A 35 7.22 -2.11 -3.25
CA LEU A 35 5.77 -2.15 -3.42
C LEU A 35 5.39 -1.47 -4.73
N VAL A 36 4.47 -2.07 -5.48
CA VAL A 36 3.73 -1.40 -6.55
C VAL A 36 2.34 -1.08 -6.01
N ILE A 37 2.02 0.21 -5.89
CA ILE A 37 0.76 0.69 -5.34
C ILE A 37 0.03 1.51 -6.41
N ASP A 38 -1.25 1.25 -6.60
CA ASP A 38 -2.11 1.94 -7.56
C ASP A 38 -3.14 2.81 -6.84
N ASN A 39 -3.68 3.81 -7.55
CA ASN A 39 -4.57 4.85 -7.01
C ASN A 39 -4.03 5.49 -5.72
N THR A 40 -2.74 5.80 -5.72
CA THR A 40 -2.04 6.27 -4.51
C THR A 40 -2.33 7.73 -4.23
N VAL A 41 -2.62 8.02 -2.96
CA VAL A 41 -2.80 9.36 -2.39
C VAL A 41 -1.71 9.59 -1.34
N GLU A 42 -0.91 10.64 -1.49
CA GLU A 42 -0.05 11.14 -0.42
C GLU A 42 -0.90 11.90 0.60
N VAL A 43 -0.70 11.63 1.88
CA VAL A 43 -1.41 12.27 3.00
C VAL A 43 -0.42 13.08 3.83
N ASN A 44 -0.63 14.40 3.89
CA ASN A 44 0.12 15.32 4.73
C ASN A 44 -0.84 16.17 5.58
N GLY A 45 -1.12 15.72 6.80
CA GLY A 45 -2.14 16.35 7.63
C GLY A 45 -3.53 16.26 6.99
N ASN A 46 -4.10 17.40 6.61
CA ASN A 46 -5.38 17.46 5.90
C ASN A 46 -5.23 17.43 4.37
N ASP A 47 -4.01 17.64 3.87
CA ASP A 47 -3.75 17.71 2.44
C ASP A 47 -3.63 16.30 1.86
N LYS A 48 -4.33 16.09 0.74
CA LYS A 48 -4.33 14.84 -0.02
C LYS A 48 -3.95 15.14 -1.45
N THR A 49 -2.92 14.45 -1.93
CA THR A 49 -2.41 14.62 -3.30
C THR A 49 -2.47 13.28 -4.02
N ASP A 50 -3.24 13.21 -5.11
CA ASP A 50 -3.24 12.05 -5.99
C ASP A 50 -1.91 11.95 -6.74
N ILE A 51 -1.22 10.81 -6.59
CA ILE A 51 0.07 10.54 -7.25
C ILE A 51 0.04 9.29 -8.14
N GLY A 52 -1.12 8.62 -8.24
CA GLY A 52 -1.36 7.54 -9.20
C GLY A 52 -0.63 6.24 -8.86
N MET A 53 -0.02 5.59 -9.86
CA MET A 53 0.74 4.37 -9.67
C MET A 53 2.17 4.69 -9.25
N VAL A 54 2.59 4.17 -8.10
CA VAL A 54 3.92 4.41 -7.54
C VAL A 54 4.67 3.11 -7.28
N VAL A 55 5.99 3.19 -7.40
CA VAL A 55 6.90 2.16 -6.91
C VAL A 55 7.59 2.68 -5.66
N ILE A 56 7.38 1.99 -4.55
CA ILE A 56 8.02 2.31 -3.27
C ILE A 56 9.18 1.37 -3.06
N ARG A 57 10.37 1.93 -2.80
CA ARG A 57 11.54 1.14 -2.44
C ARG A 57 11.40 0.64 -1.00
N GLY A 58 11.62 -0.66 -0.77
CA GLY A 58 11.34 -1.28 0.52
C GLY A 58 12.16 -0.74 1.70
N ASN A 59 13.37 -0.21 1.46
CA ASN A 59 14.17 0.48 2.49
C ASN A 59 13.53 1.78 3.02
N SER A 60 12.50 2.28 2.34
CA SER A 60 11.75 3.47 2.72
C SER A 60 10.49 3.13 3.50
N VAL A 61 10.08 1.87 3.54
CA VAL A 61 8.87 1.39 4.22
C VAL A 61 9.15 1.23 5.71
N VAL A 62 8.35 1.88 6.54
CA VAL A 62 8.39 1.78 8.00
C VAL A 62 7.32 0.82 8.49
N MET A 63 6.10 0.94 7.95
CA MET A 63 4.96 0.13 8.35
C MET A 63 3.94 0.05 7.21
N ILE A 64 3.26 -1.09 7.12
CA ILE A 64 2.12 -1.31 6.24
C ILE A 64 0.93 -1.66 7.12
N GLU A 65 -0.20 -1.00 6.89
CA GLU A 65 -1.46 -1.24 7.60
C GLU A 65 -2.57 -1.64 6.62
N ALA A 66 -3.43 -2.55 7.06
CA ALA A 66 -4.68 -2.92 6.41
C ALA A 66 -5.86 -2.37 7.24
N LEU A 67 -6.66 -1.47 6.66
CA LEU A 67 -7.83 -0.82 7.25
C LEU A 67 -9.04 -1.73 7.10
N GLU A 68 -9.03 -2.58 6.07
CA GLU A 68 -10.04 -3.60 5.86
C GLU A 68 -9.53 -4.96 6.36
N PRO A 69 -10.38 -5.75 7.05
CA PRO A 69 -10.03 -7.10 7.45
C PRO A 69 -9.63 -7.95 6.25
N VAL A 70 -8.43 -8.50 6.31
CA VAL A 70 -7.99 -9.51 5.34
C VAL A 70 -8.82 -10.78 5.58
N ALA A 71 -9.70 -11.11 4.64
CA ALA A 71 -10.45 -12.35 4.71
C ALA A 71 -9.45 -13.52 4.71
N LYS A 72 -9.59 -14.44 5.67
CA LYS A 72 -8.78 -15.65 5.67
C LYS A 72 -9.17 -16.48 4.45
N SER A 73 -8.23 -16.73 3.53
CA SER A 73 -8.41 -17.84 2.59
C SER A 73 -8.37 -19.12 3.43
N GLN A 74 -9.49 -19.81 3.52
CA GLN A 74 -9.56 -21.13 4.14
C GLN A 74 -8.66 -22.12 3.39
#